data_AF-A0A846NFF1-F1
#
_entry.id   AF-A0A846NFF1-F1
#
_cell.length_a   1.000
_cell.length_b   1.000
_cell.length_c   1.000
_cell.angle_alpha   90.00
_cell.angle_beta   90.00
_cell.angle_gamma   90.00
#
_symmetry.space_group_name_H-M   'P 1'
#
loop_
_entity.id
_entity.type
_entity.pdbx_description
1 polymer ?
#
loop_
_entity_poly.entity_id
_entity_poly.type
_entity_poly.pdbx_seq_one_letter_code
_entity_poly.pdbx_strand_id
1 'polypeptide(L)'
;MGSFNEDDIPWDQFRVDEEDVEWGEFRAWLSNQELSERTVRERLRYARKYLEVLMDLSTLGNYSPSKRDHIRKALISLSKFLGLYPELKQALKNSGIKWSRTSSVDSFLRIMGASNQEEDLLEWLEKARGCIGKPSLSTLLKFAALTGLRKAEAIASFNQIISLSQERGGLEQYYDPEKGALEHYKYPEEFLRTTKNVFFSLVPEELLEEIAASEPVTYEMVRKRLYRRGMNVRIDELRDHWGTFMLDHGLIKEEVDLLQGRVGKSIFVRHYWSPAITELRDRVFKALEQLRTEL
;
A
#
# COMPACT_ATOMS: atom_id res chain seq x y z
N MET A 1 4.28 -33.37 47.84
CA MET A 1 4.49 -31.92 47.96
C MET A 1 5.12 -31.46 46.67
N GLY A 2 4.33 -30.83 45.79
CA GLY A 2 4.81 -30.34 44.51
C GLY A 2 5.69 -29.11 44.72
N SER A 3 6.88 -29.14 44.15
CA SER A 3 7.72 -27.96 44.00
C SER A 3 7.01 -26.96 43.08
N PHE A 4 6.56 -25.84 43.63
CA PHE A 4 6.20 -24.67 42.84
C PHE A 4 7.49 -24.18 42.14
N ASN A 5 7.49 -24.14 40.81
CA ASN A 5 8.47 -23.36 40.07
C ASN A 5 8.22 -21.89 40.41
N GLU A 6 9.27 -21.20 40.84
CA GLU A 6 9.24 -19.80 41.31
C GLU A 6 9.24 -18.76 40.17
N ASP A 7 9.16 -19.19 38.90
CA ASP A 7 9.39 -18.31 37.73
C ASP A 7 8.18 -18.10 36.79
N ASP A 8 6.97 -18.54 37.14
CA ASP A 8 5.77 -18.22 36.37
C ASP A 8 4.92 -17.17 37.10
N ILE A 9 5.36 -15.91 37.09
CA ILE A 9 4.51 -14.79 37.51
C ILE A 9 3.32 -14.72 36.53
N PRO A 10 2.07 -14.87 37.01
CA PRO A 10 0.89 -14.75 36.17
C PRO A 10 0.86 -13.39 35.45
N TRP A 11 0.58 -13.39 34.14
CA TRP A 11 0.61 -12.18 33.30
C TRP A 11 -0.27 -11.04 33.84
N ASP A 12 -1.36 -11.38 34.51
CA ASP A 12 -2.30 -10.45 35.18
C ASP A 12 -1.70 -9.72 36.40
N GLN A 13 -0.50 -10.09 36.84
CA GLN A 13 0.23 -9.42 37.93
C GLN A 13 1.26 -8.39 37.45
N PHE A 14 1.63 -8.36 36.16
CA PHE A 14 2.56 -7.37 35.60
C PHE A 14 1.87 -6.05 35.34
N ARG A 15 1.71 -5.21 36.37
CA ARG A 15 1.14 -3.87 36.20
C ARG A 15 2.18 -2.92 35.60
N VAL A 16 1.87 -2.40 34.41
CA VAL A 16 2.63 -1.31 33.77
C VAL A 16 1.72 -0.08 33.76
N ASP A 17 2.04 0.92 34.57
CA ASP A 17 1.36 2.21 34.54
C ASP A 17 2.02 3.14 33.50
N GLU A 18 1.32 4.20 33.07
CA GLU A 18 1.82 5.10 32.01
C GLU A 18 3.12 5.82 32.41
N GLU A 19 3.31 6.04 33.72
CA GLU A 19 4.47 6.67 34.34
C GLU A 19 5.71 5.78 34.35
N ASP A 20 5.54 4.46 34.24
CA ASP A 20 6.64 3.49 34.25
C ASP A 20 7.35 3.38 32.90
N VAL A 21 6.79 4.00 31.85
CA VAL A 21 7.28 3.89 30.48
C VAL A 21 8.03 5.16 30.09
N GLU A 22 9.34 5.03 29.88
CA GLU A 22 10.17 6.08 29.28
C GLU A 22 9.85 6.23 27.78
N TRP A 23 8.76 6.94 27.49
CA TRP A 23 8.21 7.02 26.13
C TRP A 23 9.14 7.69 25.11
N GLY A 24 10.03 8.57 25.56
CA GLY A 24 11.06 9.17 24.71
C GLY A 24 12.05 8.12 24.21
N GLU A 25 12.50 7.26 25.11
CA GLU A 25 13.38 6.12 24.80
C GLU A 25 12.66 5.08 23.97
N PHE A 26 11.39 4.77 24.28
CA PHE A 26 10.60 3.85 23.46
C PHE A 26 10.45 4.36 22.02
N ARG A 27 10.26 5.67 21.82
CA ARG A 27 10.22 6.26 20.48
C ARG A 27 11.56 6.11 19.77
N ALA A 28 12.68 6.39 20.44
CA ALA A 28 14.02 6.21 19.87
C ALA A 28 14.28 4.75 19.50
N TRP A 29 13.89 3.81 20.38
CA TRP A 29 13.98 2.38 20.15
C TRP A 29 13.16 1.97 18.92
N LEU A 30 11.92 2.45 18.76
CA LEU A 30 11.08 2.19 17.59
C LEU A 30 11.71 2.70 16.28
N SER A 31 12.31 3.89 16.30
CA SER A 31 12.98 4.46 15.13
C SER A 31 14.17 3.62 14.66
N ASN A 32 14.83 2.90 15.57
CA ASN A 32 15.94 1.99 15.24
C ASN A 32 15.49 0.65 14.64
N GLN A 33 14.17 0.37 14.56
CA GLN A 33 13.63 -0.90 14.04
C GLN A 33 13.32 -0.88 12.53
N GLU A 34 13.99 -0.02 11.76
CA GLU A 34 13.75 0.18 10.31
C GLU A 34 12.29 0.48 9.97
N LEU A 35 11.57 1.14 10.89
CA LEU A 35 10.17 1.51 10.71
C LEU A 35 10.06 2.90 10.09
N SER A 36 9.10 3.08 9.18
CA SER A 36 8.74 4.43 8.74
C SER A 36 8.28 5.32 9.91
N GLU A 37 8.59 6.61 9.87
CA GLU A 37 8.20 7.58 10.91
C GLU A 37 6.68 7.58 11.18
N ARG A 38 5.87 7.34 10.13
CA ARG A 38 4.42 7.17 10.29
C ARG A 38 4.08 5.95 11.17
N THR A 39 4.76 4.83 10.95
CA THR A 39 4.57 3.61 11.75
C THR A 39 5.07 3.79 13.18
N VAL A 40 6.19 4.50 13.37
CA VAL A 40 6.70 4.87 14.71
C VAL A 40 5.65 5.67 15.48
N ARG A 41 5.15 6.76 14.89
CA ARG A 41 4.09 7.60 15.51
C ARG A 41 2.82 6.82 15.80
N GLU A 42 2.40 5.94 14.88
CA GLU A 42 1.23 5.10 15.09
C GLU A 42 1.44 4.12 16.25
N ARG A 43 2.55 3.36 16.26
CA ARG A 43 2.87 2.41 17.33
C ARG A 43 2.95 3.11 18.69
N LEU A 44 3.61 4.26 18.76
CA LEU A 44 3.70 5.06 19.99
C LEU A 44 2.31 5.47 20.48
N ARG A 45 1.46 6.02 19.60
CA ARG A 45 0.10 6.43 19.95
C ARG A 45 -0.75 5.27 20.44
N TYR A 46 -0.71 4.14 19.73
CA TYR A 46 -1.50 2.95 20.11
C TYR A 46 -0.96 2.29 21.38
N ALA A 47 0.35 2.27 21.60
CA ALA A 47 0.95 1.72 22.80
C ALA A 47 0.50 2.51 24.05
N ARG A 48 0.57 3.84 23.99
CA ARG A 48 0.05 4.73 25.06
C ARG A 48 -1.44 4.53 25.28
N LYS A 49 -2.23 4.68 24.21
CA LYS A 49 -3.70 4.67 24.29
C LYS A 49 -4.29 3.34 24.77
N TYR A 50 -3.60 2.23 24.52
CA TYR A 50 -4.10 0.89 24.79
C TYR A 50 -3.22 0.14 25.78
N LEU A 51 -2.47 0.86 26.62
CA LEU A 51 -1.61 0.25 27.64
C LEU A 51 -2.42 -0.68 28.56
N GLU A 52 -3.62 -0.27 28.98
CA GLU A 52 -4.52 -1.09 29.80
C GLU A 52 -4.91 -2.42 29.13
N VAL A 53 -4.91 -2.49 27.80
CA VAL A 53 -5.19 -3.73 27.06
C VAL A 53 -4.06 -4.74 27.22
N LEU A 54 -2.84 -4.29 27.54
CA LEU A 54 -1.73 -5.17 27.92
C LEU A 54 -2.10 -5.99 29.16
N MET A 55 -2.82 -5.38 30.10
CA MET A 55 -3.24 -5.99 31.37
C MET A 55 -4.41 -6.97 31.18
N ASP A 56 -5.37 -6.62 30.33
CA ASP A 56 -6.52 -7.49 30.04
C ASP A 56 -6.71 -7.67 28.52
N LEU A 57 -6.09 -8.73 28.02
CA LEU A 57 -6.17 -9.11 26.61
C LEU A 57 -7.58 -9.51 26.17
N SER A 58 -8.50 -9.83 27.09
CA SER A 58 -9.88 -10.20 26.73
C SER A 58 -10.63 -9.04 26.05
N THR A 59 -10.29 -7.80 26.43
CA THR A 59 -10.85 -6.57 25.87
C THR A 59 -10.55 -6.39 24.38
N LEU A 60 -9.54 -7.07 23.83
CA LEU A 60 -9.21 -6.98 22.42
C LEU A 60 -10.38 -7.38 21.52
N GLY A 61 -11.21 -8.33 21.96
CA GLY A 61 -12.39 -8.79 21.21
C GLY A 61 -13.38 -7.69 20.85
N ASN A 62 -13.40 -6.59 21.62
CA ASN A 62 -14.31 -5.47 21.44
C ASN A 62 -13.94 -4.54 20.27
N TYR A 63 -12.77 -4.74 19.64
CA TYR A 63 -12.30 -3.91 18.54
C TYR A 63 -12.46 -4.60 17.18
N SER A 64 -12.64 -3.78 16.14
CA SER A 64 -12.65 -4.27 14.76
C SER A 64 -11.34 -5.00 14.43
N PRO A 65 -11.35 -5.97 13.49
CA PRO A 65 -10.15 -6.77 13.16
C PRO A 65 -8.91 -5.91 12.82
N SER A 66 -9.09 -4.85 12.03
CA SER A 66 -8.00 -3.91 11.68
C SER A 66 -7.48 -3.17 12.92
N LYS A 67 -8.37 -2.67 13.77
CA LYS A 67 -7.98 -1.96 14.99
C LYS A 67 -7.27 -2.88 15.98
N ARG A 68 -7.71 -4.14 16.12
CA ARG A 68 -7.02 -5.18 16.91
C ARG A 68 -5.59 -5.40 16.44
N ASP A 69 -5.36 -5.46 15.13
CA ASP A 69 -4.01 -5.65 14.57
C ASP A 69 -3.07 -4.48 14.90
N HIS A 70 -3.56 -3.23 14.81
CA HIS A 70 -2.78 -2.05 15.21
C HIS A 70 -2.45 -2.04 16.70
N ILE A 71 -3.43 -2.31 17.57
CA ILE A 71 -3.23 -2.40 19.03
C ILE A 71 -2.17 -3.48 19.31
N ARG A 72 -2.35 -4.67 18.75
CA ARG A 72 -1.42 -5.79 18.94
C ARG A 72 0.01 -5.44 18.52
N LYS A 73 0.21 -4.86 17.34
CA LYS A 73 1.56 -4.48 16.85
C LYS A 73 2.24 -3.47 17.76
N ALA A 74 1.46 -2.52 18.29
CA ALA A 74 1.96 -1.54 19.25
C ALA A 74 2.34 -2.20 20.57
N LEU A 75 1.46 -3.03 21.16
CA LEU A 75 1.71 -3.72 22.43
C LEU A 75 2.86 -4.73 22.35
N ILE A 76 3.00 -5.47 21.25
CA ILE A 76 4.17 -6.34 21.02
C ILE A 76 5.47 -5.53 20.95
N SER A 77 5.42 -4.34 20.35
CA SER A 77 6.61 -3.49 20.29
C SER A 77 6.96 -2.95 21.67
N LEU A 78 5.96 -2.52 22.44
CA LEU A 78 6.14 -2.04 23.80
C LEU A 78 6.65 -3.16 24.73
N SER A 79 6.05 -4.35 24.68
CA SER A 79 6.48 -5.47 25.52
C SER A 79 7.92 -5.90 25.21
N LYS A 80 8.36 -5.80 23.95
CA LYS A 80 9.76 -6.06 23.59
C LYS A 80 10.71 -5.02 24.18
N PHE A 81 10.31 -3.75 24.17
CA PHE A 81 11.08 -2.66 24.77
C PHE A 81 11.18 -2.85 26.29
N LEU A 82 10.09 -3.23 26.95
CA LEU A 82 10.03 -3.47 28.40
C LEU A 82 10.61 -4.82 28.84
N GLY A 83 10.99 -5.71 27.90
CA GLY A 83 11.49 -7.06 28.22
C GLY A 83 10.40 -8.11 28.51
N LEU A 84 9.11 -7.76 28.41
CA LEU A 84 7.93 -8.58 28.75
C LEU A 84 7.34 -9.37 27.57
N TYR A 85 8.08 -9.53 26.47
CA TYR A 85 7.57 -10.18 25.27
C TYR A 85 7.29 -11.69 25.40
N PRO A 86 8.15 -12.50 26.07
CA PRO A 86 7.86 -13.92 26.29
C PRO A 86 6.52 -14.17 26.98
N GLU A 87 6.23 -13.39 28.03
CA GLU A 87 5.04 -13.50 28.87
C GLU A 87 3.80 -13.04 28.09
N LEU A 88 3.87 -11.89 27.41
CA LEU A 88 2.79 -11.43 26.52
C LEU A 88 2.47 -12.47 25.44
N LYS A 89 3.49 -13.11 24.87
CA LYS A 89 3.31 -14.12 23.82
C LYS A 89 2.54 -15.34 24.36
N GLN A 90 2.83 -15.77 25.58
CA GLN A 90 2.11 -16.86 26.23
C GLN A 90 0.67 -16.46 26.58
N ALA A 91 0.46 -15.25 27.11
CA ALA A 91 -0.86 -14.71 27.40
C ALA A 91 -1.75 -14.59 26.14
N LEU A 92 -1.20 -14.12 25.02
CA LEU A 92 -1.90 -14.06 23.72
C LEU A 92 -2.24 -15.44 23.16
N LYS A 93 -1.47 -16.48 23.49
CA LYS A 93 -1.76 -17.86 23.10
C LYS A 93 -2.92 -18.43 23.94
N ASN A 94 -2.92 -18.12 25.24
CA ASN A 94 -3.93 -18.59 26.19
C ASN A 94 -5.28 -17.87 26.05
N SER A 95 -5.30 -16.62 25.55
CA SER A 95 -6.53 -15.83 25.39
C SER A 95 -7.50 -16.34 24.33
N GLY A 96 -7.11 -17.33 23.51
CA GLY A 96 -7.97 -17.92 22.47
C GLY A 96 -8.29 -16.99 21.29
N ILE A 97 -7.68 -15.80 21.23
CA ILE A 97 -7.95 -14.81 20.18
C ILE A 97 -7.41 -15.31 18.84
N LYS A 98 -8.32 -15.69 17.93
CA LYS A 98 -7.98 -15.99 16.54
C LYS A 98 -7.75 -14.69 15.77
N TRP A 99 -6.54 -14.51 15.28
CA TRP A 99 -6.15 -13.35 14.49
C TRP A 99 -6.70 -13.47 13.07
N SER A 100 -7.40 -12.43 12.63
CA SER A 100 -7.97 -12.38 11.28
C SER A 100 -6.87 -12.36 10.22
N ARG A 101 -6.79 -13.42 9.43
CA ARG A 101 -6.20 -13.37 8.09
C ARG A 101 -7.36 -13.38 7.11
N THR A 102 -7.22 -12.69 5.97
CA THR A 102 -8.18 -12.84 4.87
C THR A 102 -8.30 -14.32 4.56
N SER A 103 -9.50 -14.88 4.70
CA SER A 103 -9.69 -16.30 4.44
C SER A 103 -9.73 -16.57 2.94
N SER A 104 -9.44 -17.82 2.55
CA SER A 104 -9.66 -18.27 1.18
C SER A 104 -11.13 -18.10 0.78
N VAL A 105 -12.06 -18.27 1.72
CA VAL A 105 -13.50 -18.06 1.52
C VAL A 105 -13.81 -16.59 1.25
N ASP A 106 -13.26 -15.64 2.03
CA ASP A 106 -13.46 -14.21 1.77
C ASP A 106 -12.94 -13.82 0.38
N SER A 107 -11.81 -14.41 -0.02
CA SER A 107 -11.24 -14.18 -1.35
C SER A 107 -12.12 -14.76 -2.45
N PHE A 108 -12.64 -15.97 -2.26
CA PHE A 108 -13.57 -16.63 -3.18
C PHE A 108 -14.88 -15.87 -3.32
N LEU A 109 -15.50 -15.45 -2.21
CA LEU A 109 -16.74 -14.66 -2.23
C LEU A 109 -16.57 -13.32 -2.95
N ARG A 110 -15.42 -12.66 -2.76
CA ARG A 110 -15.09 -11.43 -3.51
C ARG A 110 -15.01 -11.71 -5.02
N ILE A 111 -14.35 -12.80 -5.43
CA ILE A 111 -14.26 -13.18 -6.85
C ILE A 111 -15.65 -13.46 -7.43
N MET A 112 -16.48 -14.21 -6.72
CA MET A 112 -17.85 -14.52 -7.16
C MET A 112 -18.75 -13.29 -7.30
N GLY A 113 -18.48 -12.21 -6.56
CA GLY A 113 -19.21 -10.95 -6.64
C GLY A 113 -18.60 -9.92 -7.60
N ALA A 114 -17.50 -10.22 -8.29
CA ALA A 114 -16.69 -9.23 -9.00
C ALA A 114 -17.31 -8.75 -10.32
N SER A 115 -18.15 -9.54 -10.98
CA SER A 115 -18.71 -9.20 -12.32
C SER A 115 -19.48 -7.87 -12.33
N ASN A 116 -20.21 -7.56 -11.27
CA ASN A 116 -20.95 -6.29 -11.16
C ASN A 116 -20.07 -5.12 -10.66
N GLN A 117 -18.87 -5.41 -10.15
CA GLN A 117 -17.98 -4.39 -9.56
C GLN A 117 -17.08 -3.73 -10.61
N GLU A 118 -16.81 -4.43 -11.71
CA GLU A 118 -15.98 -3.92 -12.80
C GLU A 118 -16.70 -2.84 -13.61
N GLU A 119 -17.92 -3.13 -14.08
CA GLU A 119 -18.78 -2.12 -14.75
C GLU A 119 -19.00 -0.90 -13.82
N ASP A 120 -19.28 -1.14 -12.54
CA ASP A 120 -19.44 -0.08 -11.52
C ASP A 120 -18.14 0.73 -11.26
N LEU A 121 -16.96 0.16 -11.49
CA LEU A 121 -15.68 0.88 -11.35
C LEU A 121 -15.41 1.79 -12.55
N LEU A 122 -15.64 1.31 -13.77
CA LEU A 122 -15.46 2.10 -14.99
C LEU A 122 -16.49 3.23 -15.07
N GLU A 123 -17.77 2.95 -14.75
CA GLU A 123 -18.80 3.98 -14.60
C GLU A 123 -18.42 5.02 -13.53
N TRP A 124 -17.88 4.56 -12.41
CA TRP A 124 -17.37 5.46 -11.37
C TRP A 124 -16.23 6.34 -11.89
N LEU A 125 -15.29 5.77 -12.65
CA LEU A 125 -14.12 6.49 -13.16
C LEU A 125 -14.54 7.56 -14.15
N GLU A 126 -15.43 7.24 -15.09
CA GLU A 126 -15.95 8.19 -16.07
C GLU A 126 -16.71 9.33 -15.38
N LYS A 127 -17.62 8.99 -14.45
CA LYS A 127 -18.32 9.99 -13.64
C LYS A 127 -17.36 10.84 -12.81
N ALA A 128 -16.34 10.24 -12.22
CA ALA A 128 -15.35 10.93 -11.41
C ALA A 128 -14.57 11.93 -12.27
N ARG A 129 -14.08 11.51 -13.44
CA ARG A 129 -13.37 12.36 -14.41
C ARG A 129 -14.23 13.51 -14.90
N GLY A 130 -15.50 13.26 -15.23
CA GLY A 130 -16.44 14.29 -15.67
C GLY A 130 -16.82 15.30 -14.57
N CYS A 131 -16.89 14.87 -13.30
CA CYS A 131 -17.36 15.73 -12.21
C CYS A 131 -16.25 16.40 -11.39
N ILE A 132 -15.00 15.93 -11.43
CA ILE A 132 -13.92 16.45 -10.56
C ILE A 132 -13.55 17.92 -10.89
N GLY A 133 -13.87 18.37 -12.10
CA GLY A 133 -13.84 19.78 -12.51
C GLY A 133 -12.46 20.44 -12.55
N LYS A 134 -11.37 19.68 -12.41
CA LYS A 134 -9.99 20.14 -12.66
C LYS A 134 -9.32 19.14 -13.60
N PRO A 135 -8.85 19.58 -14.80
CA PRO A 135 -8.24 18.69 -15.79
C PRO A 135 -7.12 17.81 -15.22
N SER A 136 -6.14 18.37 -14.51
CA SER A 136 -5.04 17.58 -13.91
C SER A 136 -5.50 16.44 -13.00
N LEU A 137 -6.64 16.60 -12.31
CA LEU A 137 -7.16 15.54 -11.44
C LEU A 137 -7.84 14.43 -12.26
N SER A 138 -8.47 14.78 -13.39
CA SER A 138 -8.99 13.80 -14.35
C SER A 138 -7.84 13.02 -14.99
N THR A 139 -6.80 13.72 -15.45
CA THR A 139 -5.59 13.11 -16.02
C THR A 139 -4.86 12.23 -15.00
N LEU A 140 -4.80 12.62 -13.71
CA LEU A 140 -4.28 11.74 -12.65
C LEU A 140 -5.08 10.44 -12.51
N LEU A 141 -6.42 10.49 -12.56
CA LEU A 141 -7.25 9.29 -12.46
C LEU A 141 -7.03 8.36 -13.67
N LYS A 142 -6.98 8.93 -14.88
CA LYS A 142 -6.61 8.22 -16.11
C LYS A 142 -5.22 7.59 -16.00
N PHE A 143 -4.23 8.34 -15.52
CA PHE A 143 -2.86 7.86 -15.31
C PHE A 143 -2.81 6.70 -14.31
N ALA A 144 -3.53 6.80 -13.19
CA ALA A 144 -3.60 5.72 -12.21
C ALA A 144 -4.26 4.46 -12.79
N ALA A 145 -5.32 4.63 -13.58
CA ALA A 145 -6.00 3.53 -14.27
C ALA A 145 -5.10 2.84 -15.30
N LEU A 146 -4.29 3.58 -16.05
CA LEU A 146 -3.44 3.04 -17.12
C LEU A 146 -2.09 2.49 -16.64
N THR A 147 -1.63 2.84 -15.44
CA THR A 147 -0.32 2.37 -14.93
C THR A 147 -0.41 1.31 -13.84
N GLY A 148 -1.57 1.12 -13.22
CA GLY A 148 -1.70 0.21 -12.08
C GLY A 148 -0.84 0.60 -10.87
N LEU A 149 -0.36 1.84 -10.79
CA LEU A 149 0.41 2.34 -9.66
C LEU A 149 -0.43 2.41 -8.39
N ARG A 150 0.19 2.21 -7.22
CA ARG A 150 -0.52 2.52 -5.97
C ARG A 150 -0.78 4.02 -5.96
N LYS A 151 -1.93 4.43 -5.41
CA LYS A 151 -2.33 5.84 -5.28
C LYS A 151 -1.19 6.82 -4.93
N ALA A 152 -0.37 6.50 -3.93
CA ALA A 152 0.73 7.37 -3.53
C ALA A 152 1.87 7.44 -4.56
N GLU A 153 2.18 6.30 -5.21
CA GLU A 153 3.18 6.21 -6.28
C GLU A 153 2.67 6.92 -7.55
N ALA A 154 1.39 6.78 -7.88
CA ALA A 154 0.76 7.48 -9.00
C ALA A 154 0.85 9.00 -8.84
N ILE A 155 0.51 9.54 -7.65
CA ILE A 155 0.61 10.98 -7.37
C ILE A 155 2.07 11.44 -7.40
N ALA A 156 3.00 10.67 -6.82
CA ALA A 156 4.41 11.02 -6.84
C ALA A 156 4.95 11.07 -8.28
N SER A 157 4.70 10.04 -9.08
CA SER A 157 5.11 10.00 -10.48
C SER A 157 4.47 11.10 -11.32
N PHE A 158 3.18 11.36 -11.13
CA PHE A 158 2.46 12.42 -11.85
C PHE A 158 3.11 13.80 -11.61
N ASN A 159 3.38 14.11 -10.35
CA ASN A 159 4.04 15.38 -9.99
C ASN A 159 5.51 15.41 -10.41
N GLN A 160 6.20 14.26 -10.42
CA GLN A 160 7.58 14.16 -10.90
C GLN A 160 7.68 14.49 -12.39
N ILE A 161 6.76 13.98 -13.22
CA ILE A 161 6.68 14.31 -14.65
C ILE A 161 6.53 15.82 -14.84
N ILE A 162 5.61 16.45 -14.10
CA ILE A 162 5.35 17.90 -14.18
C ILE A 162 6.56 18.71 -13.73
N SER A 163 7.24 18.29 -12.66
CA SER A 163 8.41 19.00 -12.16
C SER A 163 9.54 18.94 -13.19
N LEU A 164 9.81 17.75 -13.72
CA LEU A 164 10.90 17.53 -14.68
C LEU A 164 10.62 18.13 -16.06
N SER A 165 9.35 18.22 -16.48
CA SER A 165 9.01 18.86 -17.76
C SER A 165 9.29 20.37 -17.78
N GLN A 166 9.40 21.00 -16.61
CA GLN A 166 9.78 22.41 -16.46
C GLN A 166 11.30 22.62 -16.55
N GLU A 167 12.09 21.55 -16.42
CA GLU A 167 13.54 21.58 -16.47
C GLU A 167 14.03 21.19 -17.86
N ARG A 168 15.04 21.91 -18.38
CA ARG A 168 15.61 21.59 -19.69
C ARG A 168 16.30 20.23 -19.64
N GLY A 169 15.80 19.25 -20.38
CA GLY A 169 16.36 17.90 -20.39
C GLY A 169 16.01 17.08 -19.16
N GLY A 170 15.03 17.52 -18.35
CA GLY A 170 14.66 16.85 -17.10
C GLY A 170 13.89 15.56 -17.34
N LEU A 171 12.96 15.56 -18.30
CA LEU A 171 12.07 14.42 -18.54
C LEU A 171 12.82 13.22 -19.13
N GLU A 172 13.84 13.45 -19.95
CA GLU A 172 14.73 12.44 -20.55
C GLU A 172 15.56 11.69 -19.51
N GLN A 173 15.72 12.25 -18.31
CA GLN A 173 16.38 11.55 -17.20
C GLN A 173 15.45 10.51 -16.57
N TYR A 174 14.14 10.70 -16.68
CA TYR A 174 13.13 9.89 -16.02
C TYR A 174 12.35 8.98 -16.96
N TYR A 175 12.14 9.39 -18.21
CA TYR A 175 11.44 8.63 -19.24
C TYR A 175 12.43 8.13 -20.29
N ASP A 176 12.36 6.83 -20.56
CA ASP A 176 13.10 6.16 -21.64
C ASP A 176 12.15 5.96 -22.84
N PRO A 177 12.32 6.72 -23.95
CA PRO A 177 11.47 6.61 -25.13
C PRO A 177 11.58 5.24 -25.84
N GLU A 178 12.75 4.61 -25.80
CA GLU A 178 12.94 3.30 -26.42
C GLU A 178 12.13 2.23 -25.67
N LYS A 179 12.12 2.30 -24.34
CA LYS A 179 11.32 1.39 -23.50
C LYS A 179 9.87 1.84 -23.34
N GLY A 180 9.54 3.08 -23.69
CA GLY A 180 8.23 3.68 -23.38
C GLY A 180 7.94 3.67 -21.89
N ALA A 181 8.96 3.95 -21.06
CA ALA A 181 8.92 3.65 -19.63
C ALA A 181 9.40 4.82 -18.76
N LEU A 182 8.66 5.11 -17.69
CA LEU A 182 9.13 5.91 -16.56
C LEU A 182 10.01 5.04 -15.66
N GLU A 183 11.25 5.45 -15.44
CA GLU A 183 12.29 4.71 -14.72
C GLU A 183 12.35 5.11 -13.23
N HIS A 184 11.31 4.73 -12.48
CA HIS A 184 11.18 5.00 -11.03
C HIS A 184 12.39 4.59 -10.19
N TYR A 185 13.13 3.57 -10.62
CA TYR A 185 14.34 3.11 -9.94
C TYR A 185 15.46 4.17 -9.88
N LYS A 186 15.42 5.21 -10.73
CA LYS A 186 16.33 6.37 -10.68
C LYS A 186 15.99 7.35 -9.55
N TYR A 187 14.80 7.23 -8.95
CA TYR A 187 14.29 8.07 -7.86
C TYR A 187 13.93 7.18 -6.64
N PRO A 188 14.95 6.55 -6.02
CA PRO A 188 14.73 5.50 -5.03
C PRO A 188 14.06 5.99 -3.74
N GLU A 189 14.25 7.27 -3.36
CA GLU A 189 13.65 7.84 -2.15
C GLU A 189 12.11 7.88 -2.24
N GLU A 190 11.57 8.17 -3.42
CA GLU A 190 10.14 8.23 -3.68
C GLU A 190 9.54 6.84 -3.93
N PHE A 191 10.22 6.00 -4.73
CA PHE A 191 9.61 4.81 -5.32
C PHE A 191 10.13 3.47 -4.77
N LEU A 192 11.33 3.43 -4.18
CA LEU A 192 11.94 2.20 -3.65
C LEU A 192 11.97 2.20 -2.12
N ARG A 193 10.83 1.85 -1.51
CA ARG A 193 10.67 1.79 -0.05
C ARG A 193 10.83 0.37 0.48
N THR A 194 11.17 0.22 1.76
CA THR A 194 11.40 -1.06 2.46
C THR A 194 10.41 -2.18 2.10
N THR A 195 9.12 -1.87 1.97
CA THR A 195 8.06 -2.86 1.69
C THR A 195 7.22 -2.56 0.45
N LYS A 196 7.41 -1.39 -0.17
CA LYS A 196 6.56 -0.91 -1.25
C LYS A 196 7.45 -0.27 -2.31
N ASN A 197 7.75 -1.06 -3.32
CA ASN A 197 8.56 -0.66 -4.45
C ASN A 197 7.68 -0.49 -5.68
N VAL A 198 8.16 0.31 -6.61
CA VAL A 198 7.82 0.29 -8.03
C VAL A 198 9.07 0.68 -8.81
N PHE A 199 9.41 -0.10 -9.84
CA PHE A 199 10.70 0.03 -10.53
C PHE A 199 10.58 0.86 -11.80
N PHE A 200 9.53 0.61 -12.58
CA PHE A 200 9.21 1.36 -13.77
C PHE A 200 7.71 1.28 -14.07
N SER A 201 7.22 2.18 -14.91
CA SER A 201 5.86 2.11 -15.46
C SER A 201 5.89 2.36 -16.95
N LEU A 202 5.20 1.52 -17.70
CA LEU A 202 5.06 1.66 -19.14
C LEU A 202 3.96 2.68 -19.42
N VAL A 203 4.30 3.74 -20.14
CA VAL A 203 3.45 4.92 -20.35
C VAL A 203 3.62 5.39 -21.79
N PRO A 204 2.54 5.46 -22.60
CA PRO A 204 2.60 6.05 -23.92
C PRO A 204 2.99 7.54 -23.87
N GLU A 205 3.77 7.99 -24.85
CA GLU A 205 4.28 9.36 -24.94
C GLU A 205 3.15 10.40 -24.92
N GLU A 206 2.04 10.14 -25.58
CA GLU A 206 0.85 11.00 -25.58
C GLU A 206 0.32 11.28 -24.16
N LEU A 207 0.31 10.25 -23.28
CA LEU A 207 -0.13 10.41 -21.90
C LEU A 207 0.91 11.18 -21.09
N LEU A 208 2.20 10.99 -21.38
CA LEU A 208 3.28 11.72 -20.77
C LEU A 208 3.17 13.22 -21.07
N GLU A 209 2.90 13.59 -22.32
CA GLU A 209 2.69 14.98 -22.75
C GLU A 209 1.46 15.61 -22.07
N GLU A 210 0.35 14.86 -21.98
CA GLU A 210 -0.87 15.30 -21.28
C GLU A 210 -0.57 15.62 -19.80
N ILE A 211 0.23 14.78 -19.15
CA ILE A 211 0.65 14.99 -17.76
C ILE A 211 1.63 16.17 -17.65
N ALA A 212 2.60 16.29 -18.56
CA ALA A 212 3.57 17.38 -18.55
C ALA A 212 2.91 18.77 -18.66
N ALA A 213 1.76 18.86 -19.34
CA ALA A 213 0.94 20.07 -19.45
C ALA A 213 0.00 20.31 -18.26
N SER A 214 -0.04 19.40 -17.27
CA SER A 214 -0.93 19.47 -16.12
C SER A 214 -0.33 20.24 -14.94
N GLU A 215 -1.20 20.76 -14.06
CA GLU A 215 -0.78 21.29 -12.76
C GLU A 215 -0.55 20.17 -11.71
N PRO A 216 0.37 20.36 -10.74
CA PRO A 216 0.58 19.41 -9.65
C PRO A 216 -0.69 19.14 -8.81
N VAL A 217 -0.76 17.93 -8.26
CA VAL A 217 -1.93 17.40 -7.58
C VAL A 217 -1.58 16.76 -6.24
N THR A 218 -2.56 16.71 -5.34
CA THR A 218 -2.44 15.99 -4.06
C THR A 218 -3.64 15.07 -3.85
N TYR A 219 -3.47 14.06 -3.01
CA TYR A 219 -4.56 13.16 -2.66
C TYR A 219 -5.77 13.91 -2.07
N GLU A 220 -5.52 14.90 -1.20
CA GLU A 220 -6.60 15.68 -0.58
C GLU A 220 -7.39 16.50 -1.60
N MET A 221 -6.78 16.94 -2.70
CA MET A 221 -7.51 17.62 -3.78
C MET A 221 -8.52 16.68 -4.43
N VAL A 222 -8.11 15.45 -4.78
CA VAL A 222 -9.01 14.43 -5.33
C VAL A 222 -10.11 14.10 -4.33
N ARG A 223 -9.72 13.75 -3.10
CA ARG A 223 -10.64 13.34 -2.04
C ARG A 223 -11.70 14.39 -1.75
N LYS A 224 -11.29 15.65 -1.52
CA LYS A 224 -12.23 16.73 -1.19
C LYS A 224 -13.17 17.05 -2.35
N ARG A 225 -12.70 16.99 -3.60
CA ARG A 225 -13.54 17.29 -4.77
C ARG A 225 -14.57 16.19 -5.01
N LEU A 226 -14.17 14.92 -4.98
CA LEU A 226 -15.10 13.80 -5.11
C LEU A 226 -16.12 13.79 -3.95
N TYR A 227 -15.66 14.03 -2.72
CA TYR A 227 -16.56 14.11 -1.56
C TYR A 227 -17.62 15.19 -1.71
N ARG A 228 -17.27 16.39 -2.20
CA ARG A 228 -18.24 17.47 -2.48
C ARG A 228 -19.25 17.13 -3.57
N ARG A 229 -18.97 16.10 -4.38
CA ARG A 229 -19.87 15.56 -5.40
C ARG A 229 -20.60 14.28 -4.92
N GLY A 230 -20.50 13.94 -3.64
CA GLY A 230 -21.13 12.75 -3.06
C GLY A 230 -20.49 11.43 -3.49
N MET A 231 -19.23 11.46 -3.94
CA MET A 231 -18.51 10.28 -4.43
C MET A 231 -17.39 9.86 -3.48
N ASN A 232 -17.28 8.54 -3.29
CA ASN A 232 -16.14 7.93 -2.60
C ASN A 232 -14.92 7.87 -3.52
N VAL A 233 -13.72 7.82 -2.92
CA VAL A 233 -12.47 7.68 -3.67
C VAL A 233 -12.16 6.19 -3.87
N ARG A 234 -12.04 5.76 -5.13
CA ARG A 234 -11.80 4.35 -5.51
C ARG A 234 -10.48 4.12 -6.26
N ILE A 235 -9.51 5.04 -6.14
CA ILE A 235 -8.20 4.93 -6.83
C ILE A 235 -7.49 3.61 -6.51
N ASP A 236 -7.65 3.09 -5.28
CA ASP A 236 -6.99 1.84 -4.90
C ASP A 236 -7.57 0.63 -5.68
N GLU A 237 -8.82 0.70 -6.14
CA GLU A 237 -9.49 -0.35 -6.95
C GLU A 237 -9.02 -0.32 -8.42
N LEU A 238 -8.64 0.85 -8.96
CA LEU A 238 -8.12 0.99 -10.33
C LEU A 238 -6.90 0.10 -10.56
N ARG A 239 -6.06 -0.05 -9.54
CA ARG A 239 -4.89 -0.92 -9.59
C ARG A 239 -5.26 -2.40 -9.65
N ASP A 240 -6.30 -2.80 -8.94
CA ASP A 240 -6.76 -4.20 -8.92
C ASP A 240 -7.41 -4.56 -10.26
N HIS A 241 -8.23 -3.65 -10.81
CA HIS A 241 -8.78 -3.77 -12.16
C HIS A 241 -7.67 -3.82 -13.22
N TRP A 242 -6.71 -2.88 -13.21
CA TRP A 242 -5.57 -2.92 -14.15
C TRP A 242 -4.82 -4.25 -14.11
N GLY A 243 -4.60 -4.81 -12.91
CA GLY A 243 -3.90 -6.09 -12.78
C GLY A 243 -4.68 -7.26 -13.38
N THR A 244 -6.00 -7.27 -13.20
CA THR A 244 -6.89 -8.29 -13.77
C THR A 244 -6.97 -8.13 -15.28
N PHE A 245 -7.22 -6.92 -15.74
CA PHE A 245 -7.26 -6.56 -17.16
C PHE A 245 -5.97 -7.01 -17.89
N MET A 246 -4.80 -6.72 -17.34
CA MET A 246 -3.53 -7.11 -17.96
C MET A 246 -3.35 -8.63 -18.07
N LEU A 247 -3.80 -9.41 -17.07
CA LEU A 247 -3.78 -10.87 -17.13
C LEU A 247 -4.69 -11.39 -18.26
N ASP A 248 -5.91 -10.85 -18.35
CA ASP A 248 -6.88 -11.23 -19.38
C ASP A 248 -6.41 -10.87 -20.79
N HIS A 249 -5.51 -9.90 -20.90
CA HIS A 249 -4.90 -9.43 -22.16
C HIS A 249 -3.51 -10.03 -22.44
N GLY A 250 -3.16 -11.14 -21.79
CA GLY A 250 -2.01 -11.97 -22.16
C GLY A 250 -0.69 -11.61 -21.49
N LEU A 251 -0.72 -10.86 -20.38
CA LEU A 251 0.41 -10.81 -19.46
C LEU A 251 0.37 -11.99 -18.50
N ILE A 252 1.55 -12.46 -18.10
CA ILE A 252 1.65 -13.44 -17.02
C ILE A 252 1.66 -12.75 -15.65
N LYS A 253 1.36 -13.51 -14.60
CA LYS A 253 1.30 -13.00 -13.23
C LYS A 253 2.60 -12.32 -12.80
N GLU A 254 3.75 -12.90 -13.15
CA GLU A 254 5.07 -12.36 -12.80
C GLU A 254 5.29 -10.97 -13.43
N GLU A 255 4.79 -10.73 -14.64
CA GLU A 255 4.86 -9.44 -15.34
C GLU A 255 3.97 -8.40 -14.67
N VAL A 256 2.72 -8.77 -14.40
CA VAL A 256 1.77 -7.91 -13.69
C VAL A 256 2.31 -7.56 -12.30
N ASP A 257 2.83 -8.54 -11.57
CA ASP A 257 3.44 -8.33 -10.26
C ASP A 257 4.66 -7.39 -10.38
N LEU A 258 5.56 -7.58 -11.35
CA LEU A 258 6.72 -6.69 -11.57
C LEU A 258 6.30 -5.25 -11.86
N LEU A 259 5.36 -5.04 -12.78
CA LEU A 259 4.85 -3.71 -13.16
C LEU A 259 4.13 -3.03 -11.98
N GLN A 260 3.50 -3.83 -11.12
CA GLN A 260 2.95 -3.41 -9.85
C GLN A 260 4.00 -3.29 -8.72
N GLY A 261 5.28 -3.51 -9.01
CA GLY A 261 6.39 -3.40 -8.06
C GLY A 261 6.43 -4.48 -6.98
N ARG A 262 5.82 -5.64 -7.27
CA ARG A 262 5.91 -6.88 -6.49
C ARG A 262 6.92 -7.80 -7.17
N VAL A 263 8.08 -7.99 -6.55
CA VAL A 263 9.03 -9.03 -6.98
C VAL A 263 8.88 -10.20 -6.04
N GLY A 264 8.37 -11.31 -6.57
CA GLY A 264 8.15 -12.54 -5.82
C GLY A 264 9.44 -13.04 -5.17
N LYS A 265 9.32 -13.74 -4.03
CA LYS A 265 10.46 -14.42 -3.39
C LYS A 265 10.81 -15.75 -4.07
N SER A 266 10.14 -16.12 -5.15
CA SER A 266 10.37 -17.38 -5.83
C SER A 266 11.78 -17.43 -6.42
N ILE A 267 12.38 -18.61 -6.41
CA ILE A 267 13.71 -18.84 -6.99
C ILE A 267 13.68 -18.49 -8.49
N PHE A 268 12.60 -18.83 -9.19
CA PHE A 268 12.39 -18.47 -10.60
C PHE A 268 12.55 -16.96 -10.85
N VAL A 269 11.77 -16.15 -10.14
CA VAL A 269 11.82 -14.68 -10.29
C VAL A 269 13.18 -14.11 -9.88
N ARG A 270 13.85 -14.71 -8.90
CA ARG A 270 15.15 -14.22 -8.40
C ARG A 270 16.34 -14.56 -9.29
N HIS A 271 16.30 -15.69 -10.00
CA HIS A 271 17.50 -16.24 -10.64
C HIS A 271 17.35 -16.52 -12.13
N TYR A 272 16.13 -16.63 -12.66
CA TYR A 272 15.90 -17.12 -14.01
C TYR A 272 15.04 -16.19 -14.86
N TRP A 273 14.17 -15.38 -14.23
CA TRP A 273 13.26 -14.53 -14.96
C TRP A 273 13.92 -13.20 -15.36
N SER A 274 14.05 -12.99 -16.67
CA SER A 274 14.58 -11.76 -17.26
C SER A 274 13.70 -11.40 -18.47
N PRO A 275 12.57 -10.72 -18.23
CA PRO A 275 11.64 -10.40 -19.32
C PRO A 275 12.28 -9.41 -20.29
N ALA A 276 12.09 -9.63 -21.59
CA ALA A 276 12.42 -8.66 -22.62
C ALA A 276 11.48 -7.45 -22.47
N ILE A 277 11.99 -6.35 -21.91
CA ILE A 277 11.17 -5.17 -21.56
C ILE A 277 10.44 -4.60 -22.78
N THR A 278 11.05 -4.63 -23.96
CA THR A 278 10.44 -4.15 -25.21
C THR A 278 9.24 -5.01 -25.62
N GLU A 279 9.32 -6.33 -25.52
CA GLU A 279 8.19 -7.22 -25.82
C GLU A 279 7.07 -7.09 -24.78
N LEU A 280 7.44 -6.89 -23.52
CA LEU A 280 6.49 -6.58 -22.44
C LEU A 280 5.78 -5.25 -22.70
N ARG A 281 6.53 -4.21 -23.10
CA ARG A 281 6.00 -2.91 -23.52
C ARG A 281 4.96 -3.07 -24.60
N ASP A 282 5.25 -3.82 -25.66
CA ASP A 282 4.34 -3.97 -26.79
C ASP A 282 3.02 -4.63 -26.40
N ARG A 283 3.07 -5.68 -25.56
CA ARG A 283 1.86 -6.32 -25.03
C ARG A 283 1.08 -5.39 -24.10
N VAL A 284 1.77 -4.66 -23.24
CA VAL A 284 1.12 -3.67 -22.35
C VAL A 284 0.47 -2.58 -23.17
N PHE A 285 1.16 -1.96 -24.12
CA PHE A 285 0.60 -0.89 -24.94
C PHE A 285 -0.61 -1.37 -25.76
N LYS A 286 -0.55 -2.58 -26.32
CA LYS A 286 -1.72 -3.19 -26.96
C LYS A 286 -2.91 -3.32 -26.01
N ALA A 287 -2.67 -3.76 -24.77
CA ALA A 287 -3.72 -3.84 -23.75
C ALA A 287 -4.22 -2.44 -23.34
N LEU A 288 -3.33 -1.45 -23.19
CA LEU A 288 -3.69 -0.08 -22.83
C LEU A 288 -4.56 0.61 -23.88
N GLU A 289 -4.36 0.33 -25.17
CA GLU A 289 -5.23 0.86 -26.23
C GLU A 289 -6.66 0.31 -26.12
N GLN A 290 -6.81 -0.95 -25.70
CA GLN A 290 -8.13 -1.54 -25.43
C GLN A 290 -8.74 -0.93 -24.17
N LEU A 291 -7.97 -0.84 -23.09
CA LEU A 291 -8.42 -0.22 -21.85
C LEU A 291 -8.83 1.24 -22.05
N ARG A 292 -8.08 2.02 -22.85
CA ARG A 292 -8.41 3.40 -23.20
C ARG A 292 -9.78 3.53 -23.87
N THR A 293 -10.24 2.53 -24.59
CA THR A 293 -11.56 2.54 -25.25
C THR A 293 -12.70 2.34 -24.24
N GLU A 294 -12.39 1.75 -23.08
CA GLU A 294 -13.33 1.54 -21.97
C GLU A 294 -13.34 2.71 -20.96
N LEU A 295 -12.44 3.69 -21.12
CA LEU A 295 -12.20 4.82 -20.21
C LEU A 295 -12.75 6.16 -20.69
#